data_AF-A0A7J5TTQ3-F1
#
_entry.id   AF-A0A7J5TTQ3-F1
#
_cell.length_a   1.000
_cell.length_b   1.000
_cell.length_c   1.000
_cell.angle_alpha   90.00
_cell.angle_beta   90.00
_cell.angle_gamma   90.00
#
_symmetry.space_group_name_H-M   'P 1'
#
loop_
_entity.id
_entity.type
_entity.pdbx_description
1 polymer ?
#
loop_
_entity_poly.entity_id
_entity_poly.type
_entity_poly.pdbx_seq_one_letter_code
_entity_poly.pdbx_strand_id
1 'polypeptide(L)'
;MGVAERKAKEKEELRNHILAAAMRLFAEKGVDNVTIRNIADAAEYSVGTVYVYFKDKSAILHALHTQGFSDLRSRFQILTYVADPMERLKASGHVYVQFAVENPHMYQLMFSVADPIDHVECAPDGKWHEGQSTFNFLRDMVQACVDAGHFSGHQPVALAYLIWGAVHGICSLSIMKRASVTELNNPVGEGLTEFLRMLDRL
;
A
#
# COMPACT_ATOMS: atom_id res chain seq x y z
N MET A 1 -2.47 -30.34 14.92
CA MET A 1 -1.37 -29.39 14.69
C MET A 1 -0.08 -29.94 15.28
N GLY A 2 0.93 -30.12 14.45
CA GLY A 2 2.25 -30.62 14.87
C GLY A 2 3.02 -29.60 15.72
N VAL A 3 4.06 -30.05 16.42
CA VAL A 3 4.94 -29.16 17.23
C VAL A 3 5.62 -28.09 16.36
N ALA A 4 5.98 -28.43 15.12
CA ALA A 4 6.58 -27.50 14.16
C ALA A 4 5.62 -26.39 13.70
N GLU A 5 4.37 -26.75 13.37
CA GLU A 5 3.34 -25.77 12.97
C GLU A 5 3.02 -24.78 14.09
N ARG A 6 2.95 -25.27 15.33
CA ARG A 6 2.70 -24.42 16.50
C ARG A 6 3.80 -23.40 16.72
N LYS A 7 5.07 -23.85 16.67
CA LYS A 7 6.24 -22.96 16.79
C LYS A 7 6.31 -21.95 15.64
N ALA A 8 5.96 -22.35 14.42
CA ALA A 8 5.90 -21.43 13.28
C ALA A 8 4.81 -20.37 13.46
N LYS A 9 3.63 -20.77 13.96
CA LYS A 9 2.53 -19.85 14.26
C LYS A 9 2.90 -18.85 15.37
N GLU A 10 3.46 -19.33 16.47
CA GLU A 10 3.93 -18.48 17.57
C GLU A 10 5.00 -17.47 17.10
N LYS A 11 5.91 -17.92 16.22
CA LYS A 11 6.92 -17.05 15.60
C LYS A 11 6.27 -15.95 14.77
N GLU A 12 5.27 -16.29 13.96
CA GLU A 12 4.56 -15.32 13.11
C GLU A 12 3.69 -14.34 13.92
N GLU A 13 3.01 -14.83 14.96
CA GLU A 13 2.25 -13.98 15.88
C GLU A 13 3.14 -12.95 16.58
N LEU A 14 4.32 -13.39 17.05
CA LEU A 14 5.29 -12.50 17.68
C LEU A 14 5.83 -11.46 16.68
N ARG A 15 6.16 -11.89 15.46
CA ARG A 15 6.59 -11.00 14.39
C ARG A 15 5.56 -9.91 14.11
N ASN A 16 4.29 -10.29 13.99
CA ASN A 16 3.19 -9.36 13.74
C ASN A 16 2.93 -8.41 14.91
N HIS A 17 3.11 -8.89 16.15
CA HIS A 17 3.02 -8.03 17.33
C HIS A 17 4.08 -6.92 17.33
N ILE A 18 5.33 -7.24 16.96
CA ILE A 18 6.42 -6.26 16.82
C ILE A 18 6.08 -5.24 15.72
N LEU A 19 5.58 -5.69 14.57
CA LEU A 19 5.20 -4.82 13.45
C LEU A 19 4.06 -3.88 13.83
N ALA A 20 3.04 -4.37 14.53
CA ALA A 20 1.92 -3.55 15.01
C ALA A 20 2.40 -2.46 16.00
N ALA A 21 3.28 -2.82 16.95
CA ALA A 21 3.86 -1.86 17.88
C ALA A 21 4.71 -0.79 17.15
N ALA A 22 5.51 -1.20 16.16
CA ALA A 22 6.30 -0.30 15.35
C ALA A 22 5.43 0.67 14.55
N MET A 23 4.41 0.17 13.85
CA MET A 23 3.48 0.99 13.06
C MET A 23 2.77 2.04 13.92
N ARG A 24 2.32 1.65 15.11
CA ARG A 24 1.73 2.58 16.09
C ARG A 24 2.71 3.68 16.48
N LEU A 25 3.95 3.32 16.85
CA LEU A 25 4.97 4.30 17.23
C LEU A 25 5.34 5.23 16.06
N PHE A 26 5.44 4.72 14.84
CA PHE A 26 5.71 5.53 13.66
C PHE A 26 4.58 6.52 13.38
N ALA A 27 3.32 6.10 13.57
CA ALA A 27 2.17 6.99 13.45
C ALA A 27 2.17 8.12 14.50
N GLU A 28 2.55 7.81 15.74
CA GLU A 28 2.53 8.76 16.86
C GLU A 28 3.73 9.74 16.84
N LYS A 29 4.92 9.25 16.52
CA LYS A 29 6.19 9.97 16.75
C LYS A 29 6.95 10.28 15.46
N GLY A 30 6.55 9.71 14.33
CA GLY A 30 7.32 9.73 13.09
C GLY A 30 8.47 8.70 13.10
N VAL A 31 8.82 8.22 11.91
CA VAL A 31 9.81 7.14 11.72
C VAL A 31 11.19 7.49 12.30
N ASP A 32 11.62 8.73 12.16
CA ASP A 32 12.95 9.19 12.57
C ASP A 32 13.14 9.19 14.08
N ASN A 33 12.06 9.41 14.84
CA ASN A 33 12.09 9.53 16.30
C ASN A 33 11.92 8.18 17.03
N VAL A 34 11.80 7.07 16.30
CA VAL A 34 11.55 5.75 16.87
C VAL A 34 12.79 4.86 16.73
N THR A 35 13.20 4.28 17.86
CA THR A 35 14.32 3.32 17.94
C THR A 35 13.83 1.88 18.13
N ILE A 36 14.68 0.88 17.87
CA ILE A 36 14.39 -0.53 18.17
C ILE A 36 14.05 -0.74 19.65
N ARG A 37 14.69 0.01 20.55
CA ARG A 37 14.37 -0.06 21.99
C ARG A 37 12.94 0.40 22.25
N ASN A 38 12.51 1.51 21.65
CA ASN A 38 11.12 1.97 21.81
C ASN A 38 10.12 0.92 21.31
N ILE A 39 10.42 0.26 20.19
CA ILE A 39 9.58 -0.79 19.61
C ILE A 39 9.53 -2.01 20.55
N ALA A 40 10.67 -2.44 21.09
CA ALA A 40 10.75 -3.55 22.03
C ALA A 40 9.91 -3.26 23.29
N ASP A 41 10.07 -2.07 23.88
CA ASP A 41 9.32 -1.62 25.05
C ASP A 41 7.81 -1.59 24.76
N ALA A 42 7.40 -1.04 23.61
CA ALA A 42 6.00 -0.93 23.21
C ALA A 42 5.36 -2.26 22.80
N ALA A 43 6.17 -3.25 22.42
CA ALA A 43 5.76 -4.61 22.13
C ALA A 43 5.85 -5.53 23.37
N GLU A 44 6.30 -5.01 24.52
CA GLU A 44 6.49 -5.76 25.77
C GLU A 44 7.49 -6.94 25.62
N TYR A 45 8.51 -6.76 24.79
CA TYR A 45 9.59 -7.73 24.58
C TYR A 45 10.97 -7.14 24.83
N SER A 46 11.97 -8.02 25.02
CA SER A 46 13.35 -7.58 25.09
C SER A 46 13.85 -7.09 23.72
N VAL A 47 14.81 -6.15 23.74
CA VAL A 47 15.52 -5.73 22.52
C VAL A 47 16.16 -6.92 21.80
N GLY A 48 16.73 -7.87 22.55
CA GLY A 48 17.28 -9.11 21.99
C GLY A 48 16.24 -9.94 21.25
N THR A 49 15.01 -10.01 21.77
CA THR A 49 13.89 -10.67 21.09
C THR A 49 13.57 -10.00 19.77
N VAL A 50 13.52 -8.66 19.71
CA VAL A 50 13.27 -7.95 18.44
C VAL A 50 14.38 -8.24 17.42
N TYR A 51 15.64 -8.26 17.84
CA TYR A 51 16.78 -8.58 16.97
C TYR A 51 16.76 -10.00 16.39
N VAL A 52 16.09 -10.96 17.04
CA VAL A 52 15.87 -12.30 16.46
C VAL A 52 15.00 -12.24 15.20
N TYR A 53 14.10 -11.26 15.09
CA TYR A 53 13.17 -11.10 13.97
C TYR A 53 13.61 -10.06 12.95
N PHE A 54 14.24 -8.98 13.43
CA PHE A 54 14.59 -7.82 12.61
C PHE A 54 15.98 -7.32 12.97
N LYS A 55 16.90 -7.38 11.99
CA LYS A 55 18.29 -6.96 12.17
C LYS A 55 18.43 -5.48 12.54
N ASP A 56 17.53 -4.63 12.06
CA ASP A 56 17.56 -3.18 12.20
C ASP A 56 16.17 -2.58 11.95
N LYS A 57 16.05 -1.25 12.12
CA LYS A 57 14.80 -0.52 11.89
C LYS A 57 14.36 -0.59 10.42
N SER A 58 15.30 -0.58 9.48
CA SER A 58 15.01 -0.69 8.06
C SER A 58 14.36 -2.02 7.69
N ALA A 59 14.76 -3.13 8.32
CA ALA A 59 14.10 -4.43 8.16
C ALA A 59 12.64 -4.43 8.64
N ILE A 60 12.32 -3.65 9.68
CA ILE A 60 10.94 -3.45 10.15
C ILE A 60 10.15 -2.61 9.15
N LEU A 61 10.73 -1.50 8.66
CA LEU A 61 10.10 -0.63 7.67
C LEU A 61 9.82 -1.39 6.37
N HIS A 62 10.78 -2.17 5.87
CA HIS A 62 10.59 -3.03 4.70
C HIS A 62 9.49 -4.07 4.92
N ALA A 63 9.45 -4.71 6.09
CA ALA A 63 8.39 -5.67 6.41
C ALA A 63 6.99 -5.04 6.45
N LEU A 64 6.85 -3.85 7.04
CA LEU A 64 5.59 -3.09 7.02
C LEU A 64 5.21 -2.66 5.61
N HIS A 65 6.19 -2.27 4.79
CA HIS A 65 6.00 -1.89 3.41
C HIS A 65 5.47 -3.08 2.57
N THR A 66 6.13 -4.24 2.66
CA THR A 66 5.66 -5.51 2.08
C THR A 66 4.22 -5.83 2.53
N GLN A 67 3.94 -5.69 3.83
CA GLN A 67 2.60 -5.94 4.37
C GLN A 67 1.56 -4.98 3.77
N GLY A 68 1.85 -3.68 3.70
CA GLY A 68 0.93 -2.70 3.13
C GLY A 68 0.58 -2.98 1.67
N PHE A 69 1.54 -3.38 0.85
CA PHE A 69 1.27 -3.79 -0.54
C PHE A 69 0.51 -5.12 -0.63
N SER A 70 0.83 -6.09 0.23
CA SER A 70 0.07 -7.34 0.34
C SER A 70 -1.39 -7.09 0.68
N ASP A 71 -1.65 -6.22 1.66
CA ASP A 71 -2.99 -5.85 2.10
C ASP A 71 -3.76 -5.13 0.98
N LEU A 72 -3.16 -4.14 0.32
CA LEU A 72 -3.79 -3.46 -0.82
C LEU A 72 -4.08 -4.44 -1.97
N ARG A 73 -3.13 -5.32 -2.31
CA ARG A 73 -3.31 -6.35 -3.34
C ARG A 73 -4.45 -7.30 -3.00
N SER A 74 -4.57 -7.73 -1.75
CA SER A 74 -5.65 -8.63 -1.32
C SER A 74 -7.04 -8.01 -1.55
N ARG A 75 -7.17 -6.70 -1.33
CA ARG A 75 -8.42 -5.96 -1.61
C ARG A 75 -8.71 -5.91 -3.11
N PHE A 76 -7.69 -5.72 -3.94
CA PHE A 76 -7.85 -5.77 -5.40
C PHE A 76 -8.21 -7.16 -5.92
N GLN A 77 -7.70 -8.24 -5.32
CA GLN A 77 -8.02 -9.61 -5.75
C GLN A 77 -9.53 -9.92 -5.71
N ILE A 78 -10.26 -9.31 -4.78
CA ILE A 78 -11.73 -9.46 -4.69
C ILE A 78 -12.43 -8.94 -5.95
N LEU A 79 -11.83 -7.97 -6.65
CA LEU A 79 -12.40 -7.37 -7.86
C LEU A 79 -12.34 -8.30 -9.08
N THR A 80 -11.60 -9.41 -9.01
CA THR A 80 -11.57 -10.41 -10.10
C THR A 80 -12.94 -11.01 -10.41
N TYR A 81 -13.87 -10.96 -9.46
CA TYR A 81 -15.25 -11.42 -9.63
C TYR A 81 -16.17 -10.40 -10.33
N VAL A 82 -15.73 -9.17 -10.56
CA VAL A 82 -16.51 -8.15 -11.28
C VAL A 82 -16.37 -8.39 -12.78
N ALA A 83 -17.44 -8.80 -13.45
CA ALA A 83 -17.38 -9.27 -14.84
C ALA A 83 -16.98 -8.17 -15.84
N ASP A 84 -17.61 -6.99 -15.75
CA ASP A 84 -17.34 -5.87 -16.65
C ASP A 84 -15.96 -5.24 -16.33
N PRO A 85 -15.06 -5.12 -17.33
CA PRO A 85 -13.70 -4.63 -17.09
C PRO A 85 -13.66 -3.16 -16.67
N MET A 86 -14.55 -2.32 -17.21
CA MET A 86 -14.61 -0.91 -16.85
C MET A 86 -15.13 -0.72 -15.43
N GLU A 87 -16.20 -1.42 -15.04
CA GLU A 87 -16.70 -1.40 -13.67
C GLU A 87 -15.68 -1.97 -12.68
N ARG A 88 -14.91 -3.00 -13.08
CA ARG A 88 -13.79 -3.52 -12.29
C ARG A 88 -12.71 -2.45 -12.06
N LEU A 89 -12.34 -1.73 -13.11
CA LEU A 89 -11.35 -0.65 -13.03
C LEU A 89 -11.82 0.49 -12.14
N LYS A 90 -13.08 0.94 -12.29
CA LYS A 90 -13.68 1.97 -11.41
C LYS A 90 -13.73 1.52 -9.96
N ALA A 91 -14.15 0.28 -9.70
CA ALA A 91 -14.14 -0.30 -8.37
C ALA A 91 -12.73 -0.33 -7.74
N SER A 92 -11.69 -0.53 -8.56
CA SER A 92 -10.31 -0.46 -8.06
C SER A 92 -9.93 0.94 -7.58
N GLY A 93 -10.43 2.01 -8.21
CA GLY A 93 -10.25 3.37 -7.74
C GLY A 93 -10.87 3.59 -6.35
N HIS A 94 -12.09 3.08 -6.14
CA HIS A 94 -12.74 3.13 -4.83
C HIS A 94 -11.98 2.34 -3.76
N VAL A 95 -11.53 1.12 -4.07
CA VAL A 95 -10.75 0.27 -3.16
C VAL A 95 -9.43 0.95 -2.76
N TYR A 96 -8.75 1.57 -3.73
CA TYR A 96 -7.50 2.29 -3.47
C TYR A 96 -7.72 3.49 -2.54
N VAL A 97 -8.74 4.31 -2.82
CA VAL A 97 -9.12 5.45 -1.97
C VAL A 97 -9.50 4.99 -0.56
N GLN A 98 -10.32 3.94 -0.45
CA GLN A 98 -10.73 3.41 0.84
C GLN A 98 -9.53 2.92 1.66
N PHE A 99 -8.59 2.20 1.03
CA PHE A 99 -7.36 1.77 1.68
C PHE A 99 -6.56 2.97 2.22
N ALA A 100 -6.40 4.03 1.42
CA ALA A 100 -5.65 5.22 1.80
C ALA A 100 -6.30 5.98 2.98
N VAL A 101 -7.63 6.10 2.99
CA VAL A 101 -8.39 6.80 4.05
C VAL A 101 -8.41 6.00 5.35
N GLU A 102 -8.57 4.67 5.28
CA GLU A 102 -8.57 3.81 6.45
C GLU A 102 -7.17 3.64 7.07
N ASN A 103 -6.12 3.75 6.26
CA ASN A 103 -4.75 3.46 6.68
C ASN A 103 -3.76 4.59 6.32
N PRO A 104 -3.98 5.85 6.74
CA PRO A 104 -3.19 7.00 6.29
C PRO A 104 -1.71 6.88 6.65
N HIS A 105 -1.38 6.32 7.81
CA HIS A 105 0.01 6.12 8.24
C HIS A 105 0.70 4.98 7.47
N MET A 106 -0.01 3.89 7.18
CA MET A 106 0.52 2.83 6.31
C MET A 106 0.73 3.35 4.90
N TYR A 107 -0.22 4.14 4.38
CA TYR A 107 -0.11 4.77 3.06
C TYR A 107 1.11 5.70 2.98
N GLN A 108 1.35 6.52 4.01
CA GLN A 108 2.57 7.33 4.11
C GLN A 108 3.84 6.47 4.14
N LEU A 109 3.84 5.35 4.89
CA LEU A 109 4.97 4.42 4.93
C LEU A 109 5.24 3.80 3.54
N MET A 110 4.19 3.43 2.81
CA MET A 110 4.29 2.80 1.49
C MET A 110 4.85 3.72 0.41
N PHE A 111 4.57 5.03 0.46
CA PHE A 111 4.82 5.93 -0.67
C PHE A 111 5.66 7.16 -0.35
N SER A 112 5.94 7.45 0.94
CA SER A 112 6.63 8.68 1.36
C SER A 112 7.90 8.44 2.19
N VAL A 113 8.18 7.20 2.57
CA VAL A 113 9.42 6.83 3.26
C VAL A 113 10.39 6.26 2.23
N ALA A 114 11.59 6.85 2.13
CA ALA A 114 12.61 6.44 1.16
C ALA A 114 13.27 5.10 1.53
N ASP A 115 13.52 4.86 2.83
CA ASP A 115 14.28 3.71 3.35
C ASP A 115 13.79 2.33 2.85
N PRO A 116 12.47 2.02 2.76
CA PRO A 116 12.00 0.79 2.13
C PRO A 116 12.43 0.59 0.68
N ILE A 117 12.51 1.66 -0.13
CA ILE A 117 12.94 1.59 -1.53
C ILE A 117 14.46 1.47 -1.63
N ASP A 118 15.20 2.21 -0.80
CA ASP A 118 16.66 2.05 -0.69
C ASP A 118 17.04 0.61 -0.30
N HIS A 119 16.21 -0.04 0.54
CA HIS A 119 16.37 -1.45 0.89
C HIS A 119 16.10 -2.41 -0.28
N VAL A 120 15.14 -2.06 -1.15
CA VAL A 120 14.84 -2.83 -2.37
C VAL A 120 15.95 -2.68 -3.42
N GLU A 121 16.54 -1.49 -3.57
CA GLU A 121 17.71 -1.28 -4.43
C GLU A 121 18.91 -2.12 -3.96
N CYS A 122 19.00 -2.37 -2.65
CA CYS A 122 20.00 -3.23 -2.03
C CYS A 122 19.61 -4.73 -2.01
N ALA A 123 18.41 -5.11 -2.49
CA ALA A 123 17.98 -6.50 -2.55
C ALA A 123 18.79 -7.28 -3.62
N PRO A 124 19.03 -8.59 -3.45
CA PRO A 124 19.89 -9.37 -4.37
C PRO A 124 19.46 -9.36 -5.84
N ASP A 125 18.17 -9.09 -6.11
CA ASP A 125 17.63 -8.96 -7.46
C ASP A 125 17.17 -7.53 -7.80
N GLY A 126 17.33 -6.57 -6.88
CA GLY A 126 16.95 -5.16 -7.06
C GLY A 126 15.46 -4.95 -7.33
N LYS A 127 14.60 -5.93 -6.99
CA LYS A 127 13.18 -5.92 -7.41
C LYS A 127 12.23 -5.61 -6.27
N TRP A 128 11.31 -4.69 -6.56
CA TRP A 128 10.17 -4.40 -5.72
C TRP A 128 9.02 -5.38 -5.98
N HIS A 129 9.15 -6.62 -5.52
CA HIS A 129 8.20 -7.69 -5.88
C HIS A 129 6.74 -7.33 -5.56
N GLU A 130 6.47 -6.79 -4.37
CA GLU A 130 5.11 -6.53 -3.91
C GLU A 130 4.47 -5.32 -4.58
N GLY A 131 5.21 -4.22 -4.73
CA GLY A 131 4.69 -3.05 -5.45
C GLY A 131 4.57 -3.30 -6.95
N GLN A 132 5.55 -3.99 -7.56
CA GLN A 132 5.45 -4.41 -8.95
C GLN A 132 4.26 -5.34 -9.17
N SER A 133 4.02 -6.27 -8.25
CA SER A 133 2.87 -7.15 -8.38
C SER A 133 1.53 -6.42 -8.19
N THR A 134 1.49 -5.40 -7.33
CA THR A 134 0.28 -4.57 -7.13
C THR A 134 0.01 -3.71 -8.36
N PHE A 135 1.06 -3.09 -8.94
CA PHE A 135 0.97 -2.34 -10.18
C PHE A 135 0.56 -3.23 -11.37
N ASN A 136 1.12 -4.44 -11.47
CA ASN A 136 0.74 -5.40 -12.51
C ASN A 136 -0.75 -5.74 -12.46
N PHE A 137 -1.35 -5.82 -11.26
CA PHE A 137 -2.78 -6.06 -11.14
C PHE A 137 -3.62 -4.91 -11.74
N LEU A 138 -3.22 -3.65 -11.52
CA LEU A 138 -3.84 -2.50 -12.18
C LEU A 138 -3.63 -2.53 -13.69
N ARG A 139 -2.40 -2.81 -14.14
CA ARG A 139 -2.08 -2.95 -15.57
C ARG A 139 -2.98 -3.99 -16.24
N ASP A 140 -3.21 -5.13 -15.60
CA ASP A 140 -4.03 -6.21 -16.15
C ASP A 140 -5.52 -5.81 -16.24
N MET A 141 -6.03 -5.02 -15.28
CA MET A 141 -7.38 -4.44 -15.37
C MET A 141 -7.49 -3.43 -16.52
N VAL A 142 -6.48 -2.59 -16.70
CA VAL A 142 -6.42 -1.63 -17.82
C VAL A 142 -6.32 -2.35 -19.16
N GLN A 143 -5.52 -3.41 -19.26
CA GLN A 143 -5.43 -4.24 -20.46
C GLN A 143 -6.79 -4.83 -20.81
N ALA A 144 -7.53 -5.37 -19.84
CA ALA A 144 -8.88 -5.90 -20.09
C ALA A 144 -9.85 -4.83 -20.62
N CYS A 145 -9.72 -3.57 -20.17
CA CYS A 145 -10.50 -2.46 -20.71
C CYS A 145 -10.10 -2.10 -22.16
N VAL A 146 -8.80 -2.14 -22.47
CA VAL A 146 -8.26 -1.94 -23.82
C VAL A 146 -8.80 -3.03 -24.76
N ASP A 147 -8.74 -4.30 -24.33
CA ASP A 147 -9.21 -5.45 -25.11
C ASP A 147 -10.72 -5.41 -25.35
N ALA A 148 -11.48 -4.82 -24.42
CA ALA A 148 -12.92 -4.56 -24.54
C ALA A 148 -13.27 -3.30 -25.36
N GLY A 149 -12.27 -2.55 -25.84
CA GLY A 149 -12.45 -1.39 -26.73
C GLY A 149 -12.59 -0.02 -26.04
N HIS A 150 -12.61 0.04 -24.70
CA HIS A 150 -12.80 1.29 -23.94
C HIS A 150 -11.65 2.29 -24.07
N PHE A 151 -10.43 1.82 -24.35
CA PHE A 151 -9.23 2.69 -24.40
C PHE A 151 -8.49 2.54 -25.74
N SER A 152 -9.25 2.62 -26.82
CA SER A 152 -8.73 2.46 -28.19
C SER A 152 -7.56 3.41 -28.46
N GLY A 153 -6.40 2.86 -28.85
CA GLY A 153 -5.19 3.63 -29.16
C GLY A 153 -4.28 3.96 -27.97
N HIS A 154 -4.68 3.65 -26.74
CA HIS A 154 -3.84 3.85 -25.57
C HIS A 154 -2.87 2.68 -25.32
N GLN A 155 -1.72 2.99 -24.71
CA GLN A 155 -0.75 1.98 -24.26
C GLN A 155 -1.07 1.53 -22.82
N PRO A 156 -1.39 0.25 -22.57
CA PRO A 156 -1.90 -0.24 -21.29
C PRO A 156 -1.03 0.10 -20.08
N VAL A 157 0.30 -0.05 -20.20
CA VAL A 157 1.24 0.24 -19.11
C VAL A 157 1.28 1.72 -18.76
N ALA A 158 1.38 2.58 -19.78
CA ALA A 158 1.41 4.04 -19.58
C ALA A 158 0.06 4.55 -19.06
N LEU A 159 -1.04 4.00 -19.55
CA LEU A 159 -2.38 4.34 -19.07
C LEU A 159 -2.60 3.88 -17.62
N ALA A 160 -2.14 2.69 -17.25
CA ALA A 160 -2.16 2.23 -15.86
C ALA A 160 -1.36 3.14 -14.92
N TYR A 161 -0.18 3.60 -15.35
CA TYR A 161 0.61 4.57 -14.60
C TYR A 161 -0.10 5.91 -14.45
N LEU A 162 -0.75 6.41 -15.52
CA LEU A 162 -1.54 7.65 -15.47
C LEU A 162 -2.74 7.53 -14.51
N ILE A 163 -3.51 6.44 -14.62
CA ILE A 163 -4.66 6.16 -13.76
C ILE A 163 -4.21 6.08 -12.30
N TRP A 164 -3.14 5.33 -12.03
CA TRP A 164 -2.56 5.26 -10.70
C TRP A 164 -2.14 6.63 -10.20
N GLY A 165 -1.41 7.41 -11.00
CA GLY A 165 -0.95 8.75 -10.65
C GLY A 165 -2.10 9.70 -10.30
N ALA A 166 -3.21 9.65 -11.04
CA ALA A 166 -4.39 10.47 -10.76
C ALA A 166 -5.02 10.13 -9.40
N VAL A 167 -5.34 8.85 -9.17
CA VAL A 167 -5.98 8.40 -7.91
C VAL A 167 -5.02 8.54 -6.72
N HIS A 168 -3.74 8.22 -6.92
CA HIS A 168 -2.68 8.43 -5.94
C HIS A 168 -2.56 9.91 -5.55
N GLY A 169 -2.55 10.82 -6.53
CA GLY A 169 -2.49 12.26 -6.30
C GLY A 169 -3.64 12.77 -5.43
N ILE A 170 -4.87 12.34 -5.73
CA ILE A 170 -6.08 12.68 -4.95
C ILE A 170 -5.91 12.26 -3.47
N CYS A 171 -5.44 11.04 -3.23
CA CYS A 171 -5.20 10.52 -1.87
C CYS A 171 -4.07 11.27 -1.17
N SER A 172 -2.93 11.42 -1.85
CA SER A 172 -1.70 11.99 -1.30
C SER A 172 -1.89 13.47 -0.93
N LEU A 173 -2.56 14.27 -1.75
CA LEU A 173 -2.89 15.66 -1.44
C LEU A 173 -3.75 15.79 -0.17
N SER A 174 -4.68 14.86 0.03
CA SER A 174 -5.56 14.86 1.20
C SER A 174 -4.83 14.42 2.46
N ILE A 175 -4.06 13.33 2.39
CA ILE A 175 -3.26 12.80 3.50
C ILE A 175 -2.19 13.80 3.97
N MET A 176 -1.58 14.53 3.05
CA MET A 176 -0.60 15.59 3.36
C MET A 176 -1.26 16.91 3.83
N LYS A 177 -2.59 16.93 4.04
CA LYS A 177 -3.37 18.12 4.40
C LYS A 177 -3.17 19.29 3.43
N ARG A 178 -2.86 18.99 2.15
CA ARG A 178 -2.79 19.99 1.08
C ARG A 178 -4.13 20.28 0.45
N ALA A 179 -5.08 19.35 0.57
CA ALA A 179 -6.44 19.55 0.09
C ALA A 179 -7.28 20.51 0.97
N SER A 180 -6.87 20.76 2.22
CA SER A 180 -7.62 21.61 3.16
C SER A 180 -7.61 23.11 2.84
N VAL A 181 -6.81 23.54 1.86
CA VAL A 181 -6.78 24.93 1.37
C VAL A 181 -7.60 25.12 0.10
N THR A 182 -8.29 24.07 -0.36
CA THR A 182 -9.19 24.11 -1.51
C THR A 182 -10.63 24.38 -1.07
N GLU A 183 -11.51 24.68 -2.02
CA GLU A 183 -12.95 24.89 -1.78
C GLU A 183 -13.73 23.56 -1.62
N LEU A 184 -13.05 22.41 -1.69
CA LEU A 184 -13.66 21.08 -1.65
C LEU A 184 -14.01 20.65 -0.21
N ASN A 185 -15.18 20.07 -0.02
CA ASN A 185 -15.66 19.59 1.29
C ASN A 185 -15.21 18.15 1.56
N ASN A 186 -15.16 17.34 0.51
CA ASN A 186 -14.64 15.98 0.52
C ASN A 186 -13.67 15.82 -0.68
N PRO A 187 -12.43 16.33 -0.58
CA PRO A 187 -11.51 16.37 -1.71
C PRO A 187 -11.24 15.00 -2.34
N VAL A 188 -11.18 13.95 -1.51
CA VAL A 188 -10.96 12.58 -2.00
C VAL A 188 -12.16 12.06 -2.77
N GLY A 189 -13.36 12.18 -2.21
CA GLY A 189 -14.59 11.70 -2.85
C GLY A 189 -14.98 12.50 -4.09
N GLU A 190 -14.88 13.82 -4.01
CA GLU A 190 -15.16 14.73 -5.14
C GLU A 190 -14.14 14.51 -6.26
N GLY A 191 -12.84 14.44 -5.94
CA GLY A 191 -11.78 14.18 -6.91
C GLY A 191 -11.92 12.82 -7.60
N LEU A 192 -12.23 11.76 -6.83
CA LEU A 192 -12.48 10.44 -7.42
C LEU A 192 -13.73 10.46 -8.31
N THR A 193 -14.80 11.13 -7.89
CA THR A 193 -16.04 11.22 -8.68
C THR A 193 -15.78 11.87 -10.04
N GLU A 194 -15.06 12.99 -10.09
CA GLU A 194 -14.71 13.63 -11.37
C GLU A 194 -13.81 12.74 -12.23
N PHE A 195 -12.82 12.07 -11.62
CA PHE A 195 -11.97 11.13 -12.34
C PHE A 195 -12.75 9.99 -12.98
N LEU A 196 -13.70 9.39 -12.25
CA LEU A 196 -14.55 8.31 -12.78
C LEU A 196 -15.45 8.80 -13.92
N ARG A 197 -16.01 10.02 -13.82
CA ARG A 197 -16.78 10.64 -14.91
C ARG A 197 -15.94 10.88 -16.17
N MET A 198 -14.65 11.15 -16.02
CA MET A 198 -13.74 11.26 -17.16
C MET A 198 -13.54 9.91 -17.84
N LEU A 199 -13.41 8.82 -17.07
CA LEU A 199 -13.29 7.46 -17.62
C LEU A 199 -14.54 7.04 -18.40
N ASP A 200 -15.74 7.47 -17.99
CA ASP A 200 -16.99 7.19 -18.70
C ASP A 200 -17.10 7.84 -20.09
N ARG A 201 -16.21 8.79 -20.40
CA ARG A 201 -16.22 9.53 -21.68
C ARG A 201 -15.13 9.10 -22.65
N LEU A 202 -14.25 8.18 -22.24
CA LEU A 202 -13.22 7.58 -23.07
C LEU A 202 -13.78 6.35 -23.78
#